data_AF-A0A1I0TTN2-F1
#
_entry.id   AF-A0A1I0TTN2-F1
#
_cell.length_a   1.000
_cell.length_b   1.000
_cell.length_c   1.000
_cell.angle_alpha   90.00
_cell.angle_beta   90.00
_cell.angle_gamma   90.00
#
_symmetry.space_group_name_H-M   'P 1'
#
loop_
_entity.id
_entity.type
_entity.pdbx_description
1 polymer ?
#
loop_
_entity_poly.entity_id
_entity_poly.type
_entity_poly.pdbx_seq_one_letter_code
_entity_poly.pdbx_strand_id
1 'polypeptide(L)'
;MQMEQVKNDLKLQLQATAQELSGISEEVYASVSELTAEAMNILQSIEEASSISEKSERHSAEGQEKLQKQLSEIRHIQTMMKEIHAEINSLQQSARDIAGINGIVTEIADQTNLLSLNASIEAARAGEHGKGFAVVADEVRKLAFQTKKSVADVTNILNDLNRKIEAISESINSAHALIDRGTSDMEKFHQFFEALSQSLQQIRTQNQRIHEKMKRYVDVVTDINDATNNVAVSAERLEQLTNGL
;
A
#
# COMPACT_ATOMS: atom_id res chain seq x y z
N MET A 1 9.83 -32.81 88.64
CA MET A 1 9.38 -31.41 88.46
C MET A 1 10.05 -30.73 87.26
N GLN A 2 11.35 -30.41 87.24
CA GLN A 2 11.98 -29.76 86.07
C GLN A 2 11.80 -30.52 84.74
N MET A 3 11.99 -31.84 84.74
CA MET A 3 11.87 -32.66 83.51
C MET A 3 10.43 -32.77 82.98
N GLU A 4 9.44 -32.66 83.86
CA GLU A 4 8.01 -32.70 83.52
C GLU A 4 7.54 -31.36 82.95
N GLN A 5 8.07 -30.26 83.49
CA GLN A 5 7.86 -28.91 82.95
C GLN A 5 8.47 -28.76 81.55
N VAL A 6 9.71 -29.23 81.34
CA VAL A 6 10.35 -29.26 80.02
C VAL A 6 9.55 -30.11 79.02
N LYS A 7 9.00 -31.25 79.44
CA LYS A 7 8.14 -32.09 78.60
C LYS A 7 6.87 -31.36 78.16
N ASN A 8 6.20 -30.65 79.08
CA ASN A 8 5.00 -29.88 78.78
C ASN A 8 5.27 -28.67 77.88
N ASP A 9 6.36 -27.92 78.13
CA ASP A 9 6.75 -26.79 77.28
C ASP A 9 7.06 -27.27 75.85
N LEU A 10 7.80 -28.38 75.70
CA LEU A 10 8.08 -28.98 74.40
C LEU A 10 6.79 -29.44 73.69
N LYS A 11 5.84 -30.05 74.42
CA LYS A 11 4.55 -30.46 73.87
C LYS A 11 3.76 -29.26 73.32
N LEU A 12 3.64 -28.19 74.11
CA LEU A 12 2.95 -26.97 73.69
C LEU A 12 3.62 -26.31 72.48
N GLN A 13 4.96 -26.30 72.46
CA GLN A 13 5.71 -25.73 71.34
C GLN A 13 5.52 -26.55 70.06
N LEU A 14 5.55 -27.89 70.14
CA LEU A 14 5.29 -28.76 68.99
C LEU A 14 3.85 -28.65 68.47
N GLN A 15 2.85 -28.51 69.35
CA GLN A 15 1.46 -28.25 68.97
C GLN A 15 1.32 -26.92 68.23
N ALA A 16 1.92 -25.85 68.77
CA ALA A 16 1.91 -24.53 68.13
C ALA A 16 2.57 -24.58 66.75
N THR A 17 3.72 -25.24 66.61
CA THR A 17 4.40 -25.42 65.32
C THR A 17 3.56 -26.25 64.34
N ALA A 18 2.90 -27.32 64.78
CA ALA A 18 2.02 -28.12 63.92
C ALA A 18 0.85 -27.28 63.39
N GLN A 19 0.21 -26.50 64.26
CA GLN A 19 -0.90 -25.63 63.90
C GLN A 19 -0.47 -24.51 62.94
N GLU A 20 0.70 -23.90 63.18
CA GLU A 20 1.30 -22.90 62.29
C GLU A 20 1.59 -23.50 60.91
N LEU A 21 2.17 -24.71 60.86
CA LEU A 21 2.50 -25.40 59.61
C LEU A 21 1.25 -25.80 58.81
N SER A 22 0.16 -26.16 59.49
CA SER A 22 -1.14 -26.40 58.85
C SER A 22 -1.72 -25.12 58.24
N GLY A 23 -1.68 -24.01 58.98
CA GLY A 23 -2.16 -22.71 58.49
C GLY A 23 -1.35 -22.21 57.28
N ILE A 24 -0.03 -22.33 57.32
CA ILE A 24 0.84 -22.02 56.18
C ILE A 24 0.51 -22.91 54.98
N SER A 25 0.25 -24.20 55.21
CA SER A 25 -0.09 -25.12 54.12
C SER A 25 -1.41 -24.73 53.43
N GLU A 26 -2.43 -24.34 54.18
CA GLU A 26 -3.69 -23.83 53.64
C GLU A 26 -3.50 -22.56 52.79
N GLU A 27 -2.66 -21.62 53.26
CA GLU A 27 -2.33 -20.40 52.51
C GLU A 27 -1.56 -20.71 51.20
N VAL A 28 -0.63 -21.66 51.25
CA VAL A 28 0.11 -22.11 50.06
C VAL A 28 -0.83 -22.80 49.07
N TYR A 29 -1.79 -23.61 49.53
CA TYR A 29 -2.79 -24.21 48.65
C TYR A 29 -3.65 -23.19 47.92
N ALA A 30 -4.11 -22.15 48.63
CA ALA A 30 -4.86 -21.05 48.00
C ALA A 30 -4.01 -20.38 46.92
N SER A 31 -2.74 -20.10 47.23
CA SER A 31 -1.79 -19.49 46.30
C SER A 31 -1.54 -20.38 45.07
N VAL A 32 -1.31 -21.68 45.26
CA VAL A 32 -1.12 -22.67 44.17
C VAL A 32 -2.33 -22.73 43.24
N SER A 33 -3.53 -22.72 43.79
CA SER A 33 -4.78 -22.71 43.01
C SER A 33 -4.87 -21.45 42.14
N GLU A 34 -4.57 -20.28 42.71
CA GLU A 34 -4.53 -19.01 41.98
C GLU A 34 -3.46 -19.01 40.87
N LEU A 35 -2.24 -19.48 41.15
CA LEU A 35 -1.17 -19.57 40.16
C LEU A 35 -1.52 -20.54 39.01
N THR A 36 -2.25 -21.62 39.31
CA THR A 36 -2.72 -22.56 38.29
C THR A 36 -3.77 -21.92 37.39
N ALA A 37 -4.73 -21.20 37.97
CA ALA A 37 -5.75 -20.48 37.22
C ALA A 37 -5.12 -19.42 36.31
N GLU A 38 -4.17 -18.64 36.83
CA GLU A 38 -3.44 -17.64 36.04
C GLU A 38 -2.64 -18.29 34.90
N ALA A 39 -2.03 -19.45 35.16
CA ALA A 39 -1.32 -20.18 34.12
C ALA A 39 -2.23 -20.63 32.97
N MET A 40 -3.45 -21.09 33.29
CA MET A 40 -4.46 -21.44 32.29
C MET A 40 -4.92 -20.22 31.48
N ASN A 41 -5.13 -19.07 32.13
CA ASN A 41 -5.49 -17.81 31.45
C ASN A 41 -4.41 -17.38 30.45
N ILE A 42 -3.13 -17.50 30.84
CA ILE A 42 -2.00 -17.20 29.95
C ILE A 42 -1.98 -18.17 28.77
N LEU A 43 -2.20 -19.47 29.00
CA LEU A 43 -2.26 -20.47 27.93
C LEU A 43 -3.37 -20.18 26.92
N GLN A 44 -4.57 -19.80 27.39
CA GLN A 44 -5.67 -19.38 26.52
C GLN A 44 -5.28 -18.13 25.70
N SER A 45 -4.69 -17.12 26.34
CA SER A 45 -4.26 -15.89 25.67
C SER A 45 -3.24 -16.16 24.55
N ILE A 46 -2.36 -17.15 24.73
CA ILE A 46 -1.39 -17.58 23.71
C ILE A 46 -2.09 -18.23 22.50
N GLU A 47 -3.12 -19.04 22.74
CA GLU A 47 -3.90 -19.68 21.67
C GLU A 47 -4.65 -18.63 20.84
N GLU A 48 -5.28 -17.66 21.51
CA GLU A 48 -5.93 -16.51 20.87
C GLU A 48 -4.92 -15.68 20.05
N ALA A 49 -3.77 -15.34 20.64
CA ALA A 49 -2.71 -14.60 19.94
C ALA A 49 -2.17 -15.36 18.72
N SER A 50 -2.09 -16.69 18.80
CA SER A 50 -1.65 -17.53 17.68
C SER A 50 -2.69 -17.55 16.56
N SER A 51 -3.98 -17.67 16.89
CA SER A 51 -5.09 -17.58 15.94
C SER A 51 -5.14 -16.22 15.22
N ILE A 52 -4.94 -15.12 15.97
CA ILE A 52 -4.85 -13.78 15.40
C ILE A 52 -3.65 -13.67 14.46
N SER A 53 -2.50 -14.20 14.86
CA SER A 53 -1.28 -14.16 14.04
C SER A 53 -1.46 -14.89 12.71
N GLU A 54 -2.09 -16.07 12.72
CA GLU A 54 -2.38 -16.84 11.50
C GLU A 54 -3.36 -16.11 10.57
N LYS A 55 -4.42 -15.49 11.11
CA LYS A 55 -5.35 -14.68 10.32
C LYS A 55 -4.65 -13.47 9.70
N SER A 56 -3.81 -12.79 10.48
CA SER A 56 -3.02 -11.66 10.01
C SER A 56 -2.01 -12.06 8.92
N GLU A 57 -1.41 -13.25 9.01
CA GLU A 57 -0.51 -13.79 8.00
C GLU A 57 -1.23 -14.02 6.67
N ARG A 58 -2.44 -14.58 6.73
CA ARG A 58 -3.30 -14.76 5.55
C ARG A 58 -3.69 -13.44 4.90
N HIS A 59 -4.18 -12.48 5.69
CA HIS A 59 -4.50 -11.14 5.18
C HIS A 59 -3.28 -10.41 4.61
N SER A 60 -2.10 -10.60 5.22
CA SER A 60 -0.84 -10.06 4.72
C SER A 60 -0.50 -10.63 3.34
N ALA A 61 -0.61 -11.96 3.18
CA ALA A 61 -0.36 -12.63 1.90
C ALA A 61 -1.36 -12.19 0.81
N GLU A 62 -2.66 -12.11 1.13
CA GLU A 62 -3.67 -11.58 0.21
C GLU A 62 -3.40 -10.12 -0.17
N GLY A 63 -2.93 -9.30 0.78
CA GLY A 63 -2.50 -7.93 0.54
C GLY A 63 -1.33 -7.85 -0.44
N GLN A 64 -0.32 -8.70 -0.27
CA GLN A 64 0.82 -8.79 -1.19
C GLN A 64 0.39 -9.20 -2.61
N GLU A 65 -0.52 -10.16 -2.75
CA GLU A 65 -1.04 -10.57 -4.07
C GLU A 65 -1.78 -9.43 -4.77
N LYS A 66 -2.62 -8.69 -4.03
CA LYS A 66 -3.33 -7.51 -4.55
C LYS A 66 -2.35 -6.41 -4.99
N LEU A 67 -1.30 -6.16 -4.22
CA LEU A 67 -0.25 -5.20 -4.59
C LEU A 67 0.49 -5.62 -5.86
N GLN A 68 0.80 -6.91 -6.02
CA GLN A 68 1.45 -7.41 -7.24
C GLN A 68 0.58 -7.19 -8.48
N LYS A 69 -0.73 -7.47 -8.36
CA LYS A 69 -1.71 -7.18 -9.43
C LYS A 69 -1.74 -5.69 -9.76
N GLN A 70 -1.82 -4.84 -8.74
CA GLN A 70 -1.86 -3.39 -8.94
C GLN A 70 -0.57 -2.83 -9.55
N LEU A 71 0.60 -3.38 -9.19
CA LEU A 71 1.87 -3.02 -9.82
C LEU A 71 1.89 -3.41 -11.31
N SER A 72 1.30 -4.56 -11.67
CA SER A 72 1.14 -4.95 -13.07
C SER A 72 0.24 -3.99 -13.84
N GLU A 73 -0.86 -3.54 -13.25
CA GLU A 73 -1.76 -2.56 -13.85
C GLU A 73 -1.06 -1.21 -14.05
N ILE A 74 -0.30 -0.72 -13.07
CA ILE A 74 0.49 0.51 -13.20
C ILE A 74 1.51 0.40 -14.34
N ARG A 75 2.20 -0.73 -14.48
CA ARG A 75 3.12 -0.98 -15.61
C ARG A 75 2.39 -0.99 -16.94
N HIS A 76 1.18 -1.52 -17.00
CA HIS A 76 0.37 -1.48 -18.21
C HIS A 76 -0.02 -0.04 -18.58
N ILE A 77 -0.48 0.75 -17.60
CA ILE A 77 -0.75 2.18 -17.79
C ILE A 77 0.50 2.92 -18.28
N GLN A 78 1.67 2.63 -17.71
CA GLN A 78 2.93 3.24 -18.15
C GLN A 78 3.24 2.95 -19.62
N THR A 79 2.96 1.74 -20.10
CA THR A 79 3.11 1.38 -21.52
C THR A 79 2.11 2.16 -22.39
N MET A 80 0.84 2.20 -22.00
CA MET A 80 -0.18 2.97 -22.72
C MET A 80 0.19 4.46 -22.81
N MET A 81 0.73 5.05 -21.75
CA MET A 81 1.19 6.45 -21.76
C MET A 81 2.33 6.68 -22.75
N LYS A 82 3.26 5.73 -22.88
CA LYS A 82 4.35 5.79 -23.88
C LYS A 82 3.80 5.72 -25.31
N GLU A 83 2.81 4.88 -25.55
CA GLU A 83 2.14 4.78 -26.87
C GLU A 83 1.41 6.09 -27.21
N ILE A 84 0.63 6.64 -26.27
CA ILE A 84 -0.06 7.93 -26.46
C ILE A 84 0.96 9.04 -26.74
N HIS A 85 2.09 9.07 -26.03
CA HIS A 85 3.16 10.03 -26.28
C HIS A 85 3.74 9.90 -27.70
N ALA A 86 3.93 8.67 -28.20
CA ALA A 86 4.39 8.44 -29.57
C ALA A 86 3.37 8.94 -30.62
N GLU A 87 2.08 8.66 -30.41
CA GLU A 87 1.00 9.14 -31.29
C GLU A 87 0.90 10.66 -31.32
N ILE A 88 1.07 11.32 -30.16
CA ILE A 88 1.07 12.79 -30.08
C ILE A 88 2.26 13.40 -30.84
N ASN A 89 3.44 12.78 -30.77
CA ASN A 89 4.59 13.21 -31.57
C ASN A 89 4.34 13.04 -33.07
N SER A 90 3.71 11.93 -33.48
CA SER A 90 3.31 11.71 -34.88
C SER A 90 2.29 12.76 -35.36
N LEU A 91 1.31 13.08 -34.52
CA LEU A 91 0.31 14.12 -34.80
C LEU A 91 0.97 15.51 -34.92
N GLN A 92 1.95 15.81 -34.08
CA GLN A 92 2.71 17.06 -34.17
C GLN A 92 3.50 17.14 -35.47
N GLN A 93 4.11 16.04 -35.92
CA GLN A 93 4.80 16.00 -37.20
C GLN A 93 3.84 16.21 -38.37
N SER A 94 2.69 15.53 -38.36
CA SER A 94 1.65 15.69 -39.38
C SER A 94 1.15 17.14 -39.45
N ALA A 95 0.94 17.80 -38.31
CA ALA A 95 0.55 19.21 -38.26
C ALA A 95 1.61 20.14 -38.87
N ARG A 96 2.90 19.86 -38.66
CA ARG A 96 4.01 20.60 -39.29
C ARG A 96 4.05 20.41 -40.80
N ASP A 97 3.85 19.19 -41.27
CA ASP A 97 3.86 18.89 -42.70
C ASP A 97 2.69 19.61 -43.41
N ILE A 98 1.48 19.59 -42.82
CA ILE A 98 0.33 20.33 -43.34
C ILE A 98 0.61 21.84 -43.32
N ALA A 99 1.24 22.37 -42.27
CA ALA A 99 1.62 23.78 -42.23
C ALA A 99 2.57 24.17 -43.37
N GLY A 100 3.53 23.30 -43.71
CA GLY A 100 4.43 23.48 -44.85
C GLY A 100 3.67 23.52 -46.18
N ILE A 101 2.76 22.57 -46.42
CA ILE A 101 1.91 22.54 -47.61
C ILE A 101 1.04 23.79 -47.69
N ASN A 102 0.43 24.20 -46.57
CA ASN A 102 -0.41 25.39 -46.49
C ASN A 102 0.38 26.67 -46.84
N GLY A 103 1.66 26.73 -46.45
CA GLY A 103 2.60 27.78 -46.88
C GLY A 103 2.79 27.83 -48.40
N ILE A 104 3.06 26.67 -49.02
CA ILE A 104 3.20 26.57 -50.49
C ILE A 104 1.91 27.00 -51.21
N VAL A 105 0.74 26.60 -50.72
CA VAL A 105 -0.54 27.02 -51.32
C VAL A 105 -0.77 28.53 -51.18
N THR A 106 -0.32 29.13 -50.07
CA THR A 106 -0.33 30.60 -49.91
C THR A 106 0.50 31.27 -51.01
N GLU A 107 1.71 30.78 -51.25
CA GLU A 107 2.61 31.30 -52.29
C GLU A 107 2.00 31.16 -53.69
N ILE A 108 1.40 30.00 -54.00
CA ILE A 108 0.70 29.76 -55.28
C ILE A 108 -0.47 30.73 -55.45
N ALA A 109 -1.27 30.96 -54.40
CA ALA A 109 -2.39 31.91 -54.44
C ALA A 109 -1.89 33.34 -54.70
N ASP A 110 -0.78 33.75 -54.06
CA ASP A 110 -0.19 35.07 -54.28
C ASP A 110 0.38 35.25 -55.69
N GLN A 111 1.06 34.22 -56.22
CA GLN A 111 1.53 34.22 -57.61
C GLN A 111 0.36 34.25 -58.60
N THR A 112 -0.70 33.48 -58.35
CA THR A 112 -1.90 33.45 -59.21
C THR A 112 -2.60 34.80 -59.21
N ASN A 113 -2.70 35.44 -58.05
CA ASN A 113 -3.23 36.79 -57.92
C ASN A 113 -2.39 37.80 -58.72
N LEU A 114 -1.05 37.75 -58.62
CA LEU A 114 -0.16 38.60 -59.43
C LEU A 114 -0.28 38.34 -60.94
N LEU A 115 -0.35 37.08 -61.37
CA LEU A 115 -0.55 36.69 -62.76
C LEU A 115 -1.88 37.20 -63.32
N SER A 116 -2.96 37.03 -62.57
CA SER A 116 -4.29 37.54 -62.95
C SER A 116 -4.33 39.06 -63.05
N LEU A 117 -3.64 39.77 -62.15
CA LEU A 117 -3.54 41.23 -62.21
C LEU A 117 -2.83 41.70 -63.49
N ASN A 118 -1.72 41.06 -63.85
CA ASN A 118 -1.01 41.35 -65.09
C ASN A 118 -1.88 41.04 -66.32
N ALA A 119 -2.65 39.95 -66.29
CA ALA A 119 -3.60 39.61 -67.34
C ALA A 119 -4.74 40.63 -67.47
N SER A 120 -5.32 41.12 -66.36
CA SER A 120 -6.32 42.18 -66.38
C SER A 120 -5.77 43.49 -66.97
N ILE A 121 -4.51 43.83 -66.66
CA ILE A 121 -3.83 45.02 -67.23
C ILE A 121 -3.66 44.88 -68.75
N GLU A 122 -3.17 43.72 -69.23
CA GLU A 122 -2.96 43.52 -70.67
C GLU A 122 -4.28 43.41 -71.44
N ALA A 123 -5.31 42.82 -70.83
CA ALA A 123 -6.67 42.80 -71.38
C ALA A 123 -7.25 44.22 -71.54
N ALA A 124 -7.03 45.12 -70.57
CA ALA A 124 -7.41 46.52 -70.68
C ALA A 124 -6.62 47.23 -71.80
N ARG A 125 -5.34 46.88 -71.97
CA ARG A 125 -4.47 47.43 -73.03
C ARG A 125 -4.92 47.03 -74.44
N ALA A 126 -5.47 45.83 -74.61
CA ALA A 126 -6.02 45.34 -75.87
C ALA A 126 -7.39 45.97 -76.24
N GLY A 127 -7.97 46.81 -75.37
CA GLY A 127 -9.22 47.53 -75.64
C GLY A 127 -10.43 46.61 -75.84
N GLU A 128 -11.20 46.84 -76.91
CA GLU A 128 -12.40 46.06 -77.23
C GLU A 128 -12.11 44.56 -77.44
N HIS A 129 -10.93 44.22 -77.98
CA HIS A 129 -10.53 42.82 -78.22
C HIS A 129 -10.19 42.06 -76.93
N GLY A 130 -9.89 42.78 -75.83
CA GLY A 130 -9.51 42.19 -74.54
C GLY A 130 -10.66 41.97 -73.56
N LYS A 131 -11.89 42.43 -73.86
CA LYS A 131 -13.03 42.38 -72.91
C LYS A 131 -13.32 40.99 -72.35
N GLY A 132 -13.30 39.95 -73.19
CA GLY A 132 -13.51 38.56 -72.74
C GLY A 132 -12.40 38.06 -71.82
N PHE A 133 -11.15 38.42 -72.11
CA PHE A 133 -9.99 38.09 -71.29
C PHE A 133 -9.98 38.82 -69.93
N ALA A 134 -10.45 40.07 -69.90
CA ALA A 134 -10.56 40.86 -68.66
C ALA A 134 -11.50 40.20 -67.64
N VAL A 135 -12.64 39.66 -68.10
CA VAL A 135 -13.59 38.95 -67.22
C VAL A 135 -12.97 37.69 -66.62
N VAL A 136 -12.24 36.92 -67.43
CA VAL A 136 -11.55 35.71 -66.95
C VAL A 136 -10.46 36.07 -65.94
N ALA A 137 -9.66 37.10 -66.23
CA ALA A 137 -8.59 37.55 -65.34
C ALA A 137 -9.13 38.00 -63.97
N ASP A 138 -10.24 38.74 -63.93
CA ASP A 138 -10.88 39.15 -62.68
C ASP A 138 -11.46 37.96 -61.90
N GLU A 139 -12.03 36.95 -62.55
CA GLU A 139 -12.52 35.74 -61.87
C GLU A 139 -11.36 34.91 -61.30
N VAL A 140 -10.24 34.77 -62.04
CA VAL A 140 -9.02 34.12 -61.52
C VAL A 140 -8.46 34.89 -60.31
N ARG A 141 -8.46 36.23 -60.36
CA ARG A 141 -8.03 37.06 -59.23
C ARG A 141 -8.88 36.83 -57.99
N LYS A 142 -10.20 36.76 -58.18
CA LYS A 142 -11.15 36.50 -57.10
C LYS A 142 -10.96 35.10 -56.50
N LEU A 143 -10.75 34.08 -57.33
CA LEU A 143 -10.42 32.72 -56.87
C LEU A 143 -9.13 32.70 -56.06
N ALA A 144 -8.07 33.37 -56.53
CA ALA A 144 -6.81 33.46 -55.79
C ALA A 144 -6.98 34.11 -54.40
N PHE A 145 -7.80 35.17 -54.30
CA PHE A 145 -8.11 35.81 -53.03
C PHE A 145 -8.92 34.90 -52.10
N GLN A 146 -9.89 34.16 -52.64
CA GLN A 146 -10.66 33.16 -51.90
C GLN A 146 -9.76 32.03 -51.38
N THR A 147 -8.85 31.50 -52.21
CA THR A 147 -7.86 30.50 -51.81
C THR A 147 -7.01 31.02 -50.66
N LYS A 148 -6.49 32.25 -50.74
CA LYS A 148 -5.68 32.85 -49.68
C LYS A 148 -6.44 32.94 -48.35
N LYS A 149 -7.73 33.30 -48.40
CA LYS A 149 -8.59 33.33 -47.22
C LYS A 149 -8.77 31.93 -46.61
N SER A 150 -9.09 30.92 -47.42
CA SER A 150 -9.25 29.54 -46.93
C SER A 150 -7.96 28.99 -46.31
N VAL A 151 -6.81 29.30 -46.90
CA VAL A 151 -5.49 28.92 -46.39
C VAL A 151 -5.18 29.61 -45.06
N ALA A 152 -5.60 30.86 -44.87
CA ALA A 152 -5.50 31.54 -43.58
C ALA A 152 -6.39 30.88 -42.49
N ASP A 153 -7.60 30.44 -42.86
CA ASP A 153 -8.46 29.70 -41.94
C ASP A 153 -7.83 28.35 -41.53
N VAL A 154 -7.20 27.64 -42.48
CA VAL A 154 -6.43 26.42 -42.19
C VAL A 154 -5.26 26.70 -41.23
N THR A 155 -4.53 27.81 -41.39
CA THR A 155 -3.47 28.21 -40.45
C THR A 155 -4.01 28.39 -39.03
N ASN A 156 -5.19 28.98 -38.87
CA ASN A 156 -5.81 29.13 -37.55
C ASN A 156 -6.16 27.77 -36.92
N ILE A 157 -6.68 26.83 -37.72
CA ILE A 157 -6.96 25.46 -37.28
C ILE A 157 -5.68 24.74 -36.85
N LEU A 158 -4.58 24.88 -37.61
CA LEU A 158 -3.30 24.28 -37.26
C LEU A 158 -2.70 24.86 -35.97
N ASN A 159 -2.86 26.16 -35.74
CA ASN A 159 -2.43 26.79 -34.50
C ASN A 159 -3.22 26.28 -33.28
N ASP A 160 -4.54 26.11 -33.41
CA ASP A 160 -5.37 25.51 -32.37
C ASP A 160 -4.99 24.04 -32.12
N LEU A 161 -4.75 23.26 -33.19
CA LEU A 161 -4.29 21.89 -33.10
C LEU A 161 -2.96 21.78 -32.34
N ASN A 162 -1.98 22.64 -32.65
CA ASN A 162 -0.70 22.66 -31.95
C ASN A 162 -0.85 22.97 -30.45
N ARG A 163 -1.72 23.91 -30.07
CA ARG A 163 -2.01 24.20 -28.66
C ARG A 163 -2.62 23.00 -27.94
N LYS A 164 -3.52 22.26 -28.59
CA LYS A 164 -4.12 21.03 -28.04
C LYS A 164 -3.08 19.93 -27.85
N ILE A 165 -2.18 19.75 -28.82
CA ILE A 165 -1.05 18.80 -28.75
C ILE A 165 -0.15 19.13 -27.55
N GLU A 166 0.17 20.39 -27.34
CA GLU A 166 1.00 20.85 -26.22
C GLU A 166 0.32 20.58 -24.87
N ALA A 167 -0.96 20.93 -24.72
CA ALA A 167 -1.75 20.65 -23.51
C ALA A 167 -1.85 19.14 -23.20
N ILE A 168 -2.01 18.30 -24.23
CA ILE A 168 -2.02 16.84 -24.05
C ILE A 168 -0.62 16.35 -23.62
N SER A 169 0.45 16.89 -24.19
CA SER A 169 1.83 16.54 -23.83
C SER A 169 2.14 16.87 -22.36
N GLU A 170 1.70 18.03 -21.87
CA GLU A 170 1.80 18.41 -20.45
C GLU A 170 1.01 17.45 -19.54
N SER A 171 -0.19 17.05 -19.97
CA SER A 171 -1.03 16.10 -19.24
C SER A 171 -0.37 14.72 -19.16
N ILE A 172 0.27 14.26 -20.23
CA ILE A 172 1.03 13.01 -20.28
C ILE A 172 2.22 13.06 -19.31
N ASN A 173 2.98 14.16 -19.30
CA ASN A 173 4.10 14.33 -18.36
C ASN A 173 3.63 14.30 -16.90
N SER A 174 2.50 14.95 -16.61
CA SER A 174 1.88 14.92 -15.28
C SER A 174 1.43 13.51 -14.88
N ALA A 175 0.85 12.77 -15.83
CA ALA A 175 0.47 11.37 -15.62
C ALA A 175 1.68 10.46 -15.36
N HIS A 176 2.80 10.66 -16.06
CA HIS A 176 4.06 9.96 -15.79
C HIS A 176 4.54 10.20 -14.35
N ALA A 177 4.55 11.44 -13.89
CA ALA A 177 4.93 11.75 -12.50
C ALA A 177 4.00 11.12 -11.44
N LEU A 178 2.71 10.92 -11.77
CA LEU A 178 1.77 10.20 -10.91
C LEU A 178 2.05 8.69 -10.90
N ILE A 179 2.34 8.12 -12.06
CA ILE A 179 2.70 6.70 -12.21
C ILE A 179 3.99 6.36 -11.45
N ASP A 180 5.01 7.21 -11.56
CA ASP A 180 6.29 7.00 -10.88
C ASP A 180 6.12 7.06 -9.35
N ARG A 181 5.35 8.03 -8.85
CA ARG A 181 4.99 8.09 -7.43
C ARG A 181 4.19 6.86 -6.98
N GLY A 182 3.18 6.47 -7.75
CA GLY A 182 2.39 5.26 -7.47
C GLY A 182 3.24 4.00 -7.41
N THR A 183 4.21 3.87 -8.33
CA THR A 183 5.17 2.75 -8.33
C THR A 183 6.03 2.75 -7.07
N SER A 184 6.59 3.90 -6.69
CA SER A 184 7.38 4.02 -5.46
C SER A 184 6.58 3.69 -4.20
N ASP A 185 5.31 4.12 -4.13
CA ASP A 185 4.45 3.80 -2.99
C ASP A 185 4.11 2.31 -2.93
N MET A 186 3.90 1.65 -4.08
CA MET A 186 3.73 0.19 -4.13
C MET A 186 4.96 -0.57 -3.61
N GLU A 187 6.18 -0.09 -3.91
CA GLU A 187 7.41 -0.68 -3.37
C GLU A 187 7.49 -0.56 -1.84
N LYS A 188 7.12 0.60 -1.28
CA LYS A 188 7.04 0.78 0.18
C LYS A 188 6.02 -0.14 0.81
N PHE A 189 4.85 -0.31 0.19
CA PHE A 189 3.85 -1.26 0.67
C PHE A 189 4.38 -2.70 0.62
N HIS A 190 5.11 -3.08 -0.41
CA HIS A 190 5.74 -4.40 -0.49
C HIS A 190 6.69 -4.65 0.70
N GLN A 191 7.58 -3.69 0.99
CA GLN A 191 8.48 -3.74 2.15
C GLN A 191 7.71 -3.80 3.48
N PHE A 192 6.63 -3.04 3.61
CA PHE A 192 5.77 -3.06 4.80
C PHE A 192 5.19 -4.47 5.05
N PHE A 193 4.64 -5.11 4.01
CA PHE A 193 4.08 -6.46 4.16
C PHE A 193 5.15 -7.53 4.42
N GLU A 194 6.35 -7.36 3.87
CA GLU A 194 7.49 -8.23 4.19
C GLU A 194 7.88 -8.12 5.68
N ALA A 195 8.02 -6.89 6.19
CA ALA A 195 8.29 -6.65 7.61
C ALA A 195 7.16 -7.17 8.52
N LEU A 196 5.90 -7.04 8.08
CA LEU A 196 4.74 -7.58 8.78
C LEU A 196 4.80 -9.11 8.86
N SER A 197 5.12 -9.79 7.76
CA SER A 197 5.27 -11.25 7.74
C SER A 197 6.37 -11.71 8.71
N GLN A 198 7.53 -11.05 8.72
CA GLN A 198 8.61 -11.35 9.66
C GLN A 198 8.17 -11.14 11.12
N SER A 199 7.43 -10.07 11.41
CA SER A 199 6.92 -9.77 12.75
C SER A 199 5.93 -10.85 13.22
N LEU A 200 5.04 -11.32 12.35
CA LEU A 200 4.09 -12.39 12.65
C LEU A 200 4.79 -13.73 12.93
N GLN A 201 5.85 -14.03 12.16
CA GLN A 201 6.69 -15.22 12.41
C GLN A 201 7.39 -15.14 13.78
N GLN A 202 7.87 -13.96 14.17
CA GLN A 202 8.45 -13.74 15.49
C GLN A 202 7.42 -13.93 16.60
N ILE A 203 6.21 -13.39 16.45
CA ILE A 203 5.11 -13.57 17.42
C ILE A 203 4.77 -15.05 17.59
N ARG A 204 4.63 -15.79 16.49
CA ARG A 204 4.36 -17.23 16.52
C ARG A 204 5.45 -18.00 17.28
N THR A 205 6.71 -17.68 17.00
CA THR A 205 7.86 -18.28 17.70
C THR A 205 7.84 -17.95 19.19
N GLN A 206 7.54 -16.70 19.54
CA GLN A 206 7.45 -16.26 20.93
C GLN A 206 6.31 -16.97 21.66
N ASN A 207 5.14 -17.08 21.05
CA ASN A 207 3.98 -17.80 21.59
C ASN A 207 4.31 -19.26 21.88
N GLN A 208 5.00 -19.96 20.97
CA GLN A 208 5.47 -21.33 21.21
C GLN A 208 6.40 -21.41 22.43
N ARG A 209 7.36 -20.48 22.56
CA ARG A 209 8.27 -20.44 23.71
C ARG A 209 7.55 -20.15 25.02
N ILE A 210 6.55 -19.27 25.01
CA ILE A 210 5.74 -18.99 26.20
C ILE A 210 4.92 -20.23 26.56
N HIS A 211 4.29 -20.90 25.59
CA HIS A 211 3.52 -22.12 25.81
C HIS A 211 4.36 -23.21 26.50
N GLU A 212 5.57 -23.47 26.02
CA GLU A 212 6.51 -24.42 26.65
C GLU A 212 6.91 -24.00 28.07
N LYS A 213 7.14 -22.71 28.31
CA LYS A 213 7.45 -22.19 29.65
C LYS A 213 6.26 -22.34 30.59
N MET A 214 5.05 -22.09 30.12
CA MET A 214 3.82 -22.23 30.91
C MET A 214 3.54 -23.68 31.26
N LYS A 215 3.82 -24.63 30.36
CA LYS A 215 3.73 -26.06 30.69
C LYS A 215 4.65 -26.42 31.85
N ARG A 216 5.93 -26.02 31.79
CA ARG A 216 6.88 -26.23 32.90
C ARG A 216 6.46 -25.50 34.18
N TYR A 217 5.84 -24.33 34.05
CA TYR A 217 5.34 -23.57 35.20
C TYR A 217 4.23 -24.33 35.93
N VAL A 218 3.27 -24.90 35.20
CA VAL A 218 2.21 -25.74 35.77
C VAL A 218 2.79 -26.99 36.45
N ASP A 219 3.79 -27.63 35.84
CA ASP A 219 4.49 -28.78 36.46
C ASP A 219 5.10 -28.37 37.81
N VAL A 220 5.82 -27.25 37.88
CA VAL A 220 6.43 -26.75 39.13
C VAL A 220 5.38 -26.39 40.19
N VAL A 221 4.26 -25.77 39.79
CA VAL A 221 3.16 -25.45 40.71
C VAL A 221 2.53 -26.73 41.27
N THR A 222 2.44 -27.78 40.46
CA THR A 222 1.97 -29.10 40.89
C THR A 222 2.94 -29.74 41.89
N ASP A 223 4.25 -29.66 41.66
CA ASP A 223 5.26 -30.17 42.62
C ASP A 223 5.20 -29.42 43.97
N ILE A 224 4.94 -28.11 43.96
CA ILE A 224 4.73 -27.31 45.19
C ILE A 224 3.48 -27.78 45.93
N ASN A 225 2.40 -28.05 45.20
CA ASN A 225 1.16 -28.58 45.78
C ASN A 225 1.41 -29.90 46.51
N ASP A 226 2.13 -30.83 45.88
CA ASP A 226 2.43 -32.15 46.44
C ASP A 226 3.38 -32.04 47.65
N ALA A 227 4.38 -31.18 47.59
CA ALA A 227 5.28 -30.90 48.71
C ALA A 227 4.52 -30.31 49.91
N THR A 228 3.61 -29.37 49.65
CA THR A 228 2.75 -28.73 50.67
C THR A 228 1.82 -29.75 51.31
N ASN A 229 1.27 -30.69 50.54
CA ASN A 229 0.49 -31.80 51.07
C ASN A 229 1.28 -32.68 52.03
N ASN A 230 2.54 -33.00 51.71
CA ASN A 230 3.39 -33.75 52.61
C ASN A 230 3.69 -32.99 53.92
N VAL A 231 3.82 -31.67 53.84
CA VAL A 231 4.01 -30.78 54.99
C VAL A 231 2.76 -30.77 55.87
N ALA A 232 1.57 -30.59 55.30
CA ALA A 232 0.30 -30.63 56.02
C ALA A 232 0.08 -31.98 56.73
N VAL A 233 0.31 -33.09 56.04
CA VAL A 233 0.21 -34.45 56.62
C VAL A 233 1.23 -34.65 57.75
N SER A 234 2.43 -34.08 57.62
CA SER A 234 3.45 -34.16 58.67
C SER A 234 3.09 -33.31 59.89
N ALA A 235 2.48 -32.15 59.68
CA ALA A 235 1.94 -31.29 60.74
C ALA A 235 0.84 -32.02 61.53
N GLU A 236 -0.12 -32.62 60.85
CA GLU A 236 -1.21 -33.39 61.47
C GLU A 236 -0.67 -34.57 62.30
N ARG A 237 0.32 -35.30 61.77
CA ARG A 237 0.99 -36.38 62.51
C ARG A 237 1.72 -35.86 63.75
N LEU A 238 2.37 -34.70 63.67
CA LEU A 238 3.05 -34.09 64.80
C LEU A 238 2.04 -33.71 65.90
N GLU A 239 0.91 -33.14 65.51
CA GLU A 239 -0.19 -32.82 66.41
C GLU A 239 -0.74 -34.08 67.10
N GLN A 240 -1.01 -35.14 66.34
CA GLN A 240 -1.47 -36.43 66.88
C GLN A 240 -0.48 -37.05 67.87
N LEU A 241 0.82 -37.03 67.57
CA LEU A 241 1.87 -37.53 68.46
C LEU A 241 1.95 -36.73 69.76
N THR A 242 1.85 -35.41 69.69
CA THR A 242 1.85 -34.55 70.89
C THR A 242 0.59 -34.74 71.73
N ASN A 243 -0.56 -34.99 71.12
CA ASN A 243 -1.81 -35.30 71.83
C ASN A 243 -1.77 -36.65 72.56
N GLY A 244 -0.97 -37.61 72.06
CA GLY A 244 -0.76 -38.92 72.69
C GLY A 244 0.31 -38.98 73.79
N LEU A 245 1.10 -37.92 73.97
CA LEU A 245 2.20 -37.78 74.97
C LEU A 245 1.76 -37.08 76.26
#